data_AF-A0A1W2B723-F1
#
_entry.id   AF-A0A1W2B723-F1
#
_cell.length_a   1.000
_cell.length_b   1.000
_cell.length_c   1.000
_cell.angle_alpha   90.00
_cell.angle_beta   90.00
_cell.angle_gamma   90.00
#
_symmetry.space_group_name_H-M   'P 1'
#
loop_
_entity.id
_entity.type
_entity.pdbx_description
1 polymer ?
#
loop_
_entity_poly.entity_id
_entity_poly.type
_entity_poly.pdbx_seq_one_letter_code
_entity_poly.pdbx_strand_id
1 'polypeptide(L)' 'MKPGARFPRSRENVTKRENAVAAFAKASTAPLHTLTEAMLESIAASHARRGTRDFDQLLAKLRDTVAARRLREAA' A
#
# COMPACT_ATOMS: atom_id res chain seq x y z
N MET A 1 -36.15 -12.18 1.88
CA MET A 1 -35.05 -11.34 1.36
C MET A 1 -34.51 -10.45 2.45
N LYS A 2 -33.20 -10.48 2.72
CA LYS A 2 -32.40 -9.28 2.99
C LYS A 2 -30.92 -9.63 2.78
N PRO A 3 -30.33 -9.26 1.63
CA PRO A 3 -28.94 -9.55 1.33
C PRO A 3 -28.04 -8.70 2.22
N GLY A 4 -27.04 -9.34 2.83
CA GLY A 4 -25.83 -8.72 3.36
C GLY A 4 -26.01 -7.46 4.20
N ALA A 5 -25.91 -7.60 5.52
CA ALA A 5 -25.48 -6.50 6.37
C ALA A 5 -24.06 -6.06 5.92
N ARG A 6 -24.01 -5.23 4.88
CA ARG A 6 -22.83 -4.51 4.45
C ARG A 6 -22.62 -3.48 5.54
N PHE A 7 -21.91 -3.86 6.59
CA PHE A 7 -21.48 -2.94 7.65
C PHE A 7 -21.06 -1.63 6.98
N PRO A 8 -21.62 -0.47 7.38
CA PRO A 8 -21.25 0.79 6.78
C PRO A 8 -19.75 0.89 6.93
N ARG A 9 -19.02 0.90 5.80
CA ARG A 9 -17.59 1.16 5.83
C ARG A 9 -17.46 2.56 6.39
N SER A 10 -17.09 2.69 7.66
CA SER A 10 -16.83 3.98 8.29
C SER A 10 -15.95 4.79 7.34
N ARG A 11 -16.24 6.09 7.18
CA ARG A 11 -15.50 6.98 6.26
C ARG A 11 -13.98 6.83 6.43
N GLU A 12 -13.53 6.65 7.67
CA GLU A 12 -12.14 6.34 8.02
C GLU A 12 -11.59 5.07 7.34
N ASN A 13 -12.36 3.98 7.32
CA ASN A 13 -11.95 2.72 6.66
C ASN A 13 -11.91 2.87 5.13
N VAL A 14 -12.78 3.72 4.56
CA VAL A 14 -12.73 4.05 3.13
C VAL A 14 -11.47 4.84 2.83
N THR A 15 -11.16 5.87 3.61
CA THR A 15 -9.95 6.68 3.46
C THR A 15 -8.68 5.84 3.63
N LYS A 16 -8.61 4.93 4.61
CA LYS A 16 -7.47 4.01 4.76
C LYS A 16 -7.28 3.11 3.54
N ARG A 17 -8.38 2.57 2.99
CA ARG A 17 -8.34 1.75 1.77
C ARG A 17 -7.87 2.57 0.57
N GLU A 18 -8.40 3.78 0.37
CA GLU A 18 -8.01 4.67 -0.73
C GLU A 18 -6.54 5.06 -0.63
N ASN A 19 -6.06 5.38 0.57
CA ASN A 19 -4.65 5.67 0.83
C ASN A 19 -3.74 4.49 0.49
N ALA A 20 -4.13 3.27 0.88
CA ALA A 20 -3.38 2.07 0.52
C ALA A 20 -3.36 1.84 -0.99
N VAL A 21 -4.51 1.95 -1.67
CA VAL A 21 -4.60 1.80 -3.13
C VAL A 21 -3.72 2.82 -3.85
N ALA A 22 -3.74 4.09 -3.43
CA ALA A 22 -2.91 5.14 -4.00
C ALA A 22 -1.40 4.86 -3.79
N ALA A 23 -1.02 4.35 -2.62
CA ALA A 23 0.36 3.96 -2.33
C ALA A 23 0.82 2.80 -3.23
N PHE A 24 0.00 1.76 -3.40
CA PHE A 24 0.32 0.65 -4.29
C PHE A 24 0.39 1.06 -5.76
N ALA A 25 -0.51 1.94 -6.20
CA ALA A 25 -0.46 2.46 -7.57
C ALA A 25 0.88 3.14 -7.85
N LYS A 26 1.35 4.03 -6.95
CA LYS A 26 2.66 4.68 -7.06
C LYS A 26 3.82 3.69 -7.13
N ALA A 27 3.82 2.70 -6.24
CA ALA A 27 4.87 1.68 -6.22
C ALA A 27 4.79 0.70 -7.41
N SER A 28 3.63 0.57 -8.06
CA SER A 28 3.44 -0.31 -9.22
C SER A 28 3.81 0.37 -10.54
N THR A 29 3.57 1.67 -10.67
CA THR A 29 3.89 2.44 -11.88
C THR A 29 5.36 2.86 -11.95
N ALA A 30 6.05 2.94 -10.81
CA ALA A 30 7.46 3.26 -10.79
C ALA A 30 8.30 2.10 -11.38
N PRO A 31 9.35 2.40 -12.18
CA PRO A 31 10.31 1.40 -12.65
C PRO A 31 11.00 0.67 -11.48
N LEU A 32 11.18 -0.64 -11.57
CA LEU A 32 11.75 -1.42 -10.46
C LEU A 32 13.19 -1.03 -10.10
N HIS A 33 13.98 -0.61 -11.09
CA HIS A 33 15.36 -0.17 -10.89
C HIS A 33 15.46 1.17 -10.14
N THR A 34 14.40 2.00 -10.15
CA THR A 34 14.37 3.25 -9.39
C THR A 34 13.76 3.08 -8.01
N LEU A 35 12.98 2.03 -7.77
CA LEU A 35 12.35 1.75 -6.47
C LEU A 35 13.37 1.33 -5.42
N THR A 36 13.81 2.30 -4.61
CA THR A 36 14.63 2.09 -3.41
C THR A 36 13.77 1.93 -2.16
N GLU A 37 14.35 1.38 -1.09
CA GLU A 37 13.65 1.27 0.20
C GLU A 37 13.24 2.64 0.76
N ALA A 38 14.09 3.66 0.60
CA ALA A 38 13.77 5.02 1.01
C ALA A 38 12.54 5.60 0.28
N MET A 39 12.36 5.26 -1.01
CA MET A 39 11.16 5.65 -1.75
C MET A 39 9.91 4.94 -1.23
N LEU A 40 10.00 3.66 -0.89
CA LEU A 40 8.87 2.92 -0.30
C LEU A 40 8.47 3.49 1.06
N GLU A 41 9.44 3.88 1.89
CA GLU A 41 9.20 4.57 3.15
C GLU A 41 8.57 5.95 2.97
N SER A 42 9.00 6.71 1.95
CA SER A 42 8.40 8.00 1.59
C SER A 42 6.96 7.86 1.12
N ILE A 43 6.68 6.86 0.29
CA ILE A 43 5.32 6.53 -0.16
C ILE A 43 4.46 6.13 1.04
N ALA A 44 4.94 5.24 1.90
CA ALA A 44 4.21 4.82 3.10
C ALA A 44 3.92 6.02 4.02
N ALA A 45 4.89 6.91 4.23
CA ALA A 45 4.75 8.10 5.08
C ALA A 45 3.76 9.13 4.50
N SER A 46 3.59 9.17 3.17
CA SER A 46 2.63 10.04 2.50
C SER A 46 1.18 9.59 2.63
N HIS A 47 0.97 8.31 2.97
CA HIS A 47 -0.35 7.67 2.99
C HIS A 47 -0.74 7.13 4.38
N ALA A 48 0.23 6.99 5.29
CA ALA A 48 0.05 6.61 6.68
C ALA A 48 1.06 7.35 7.57
N ARG A 49 0.64 7.73 8.78
CA ARG A 49 1.50 8.48 9.72
C ARG A 49 2.64 7.59 10.23
N ARG A 50 3.88 8.07 10.18
CA ARG A 50 5.05 7.37 10.75
C ARG A 50 4.84 7.03 12.23
N GLY A 51 5.35 5.87 12.64
CA GLY A 51 5.21 5.36 14.02
C GLY A 51 3.81 4.82 14.34
N THR A 52 2.94 4.66 13.35
CA THR A 52 1.66 3.97 13.51
C THR A 52 1.71 2.57 12.92
N ARG A 53 0.91 1.66 13.48
CA ARG A 53 0.77 0.30 12.96
C ARG A 53 0.32 0.26 11.50
N ASP A 54 -0.46 1.25 11.05
CA ASP A 54 -0.88 1.37 9.65
C ASP A 54 0.30 1.66 8.72
N PHE A 55 1.25 2.49 9.15
CA PHE A 55 2.48 2.76 8.40
C PHE A 55 3.34 1.51 8.25
N ASP A 56 3.57 0.77 9.35
CA ASP A 56 4.38 -0.45 9.32
C ASP A 56 3.75 -1.52 8.42
N GLN A 57 2.43 -1.69 8.50
CA GLN A 57 1.70 -2.62 7.63
C GLN A 57 1.74 -2.21 6.16
N LEU A 58 1.60 -0.90 5.86
CA LEU A 58 1.65 -0.40 4.50
C LEU A 58 3.05 -0.58 3.90
N LEU A 59 4.09 -0.23 4.66
CA LEU A 59 5.48 -0.38 4.25
C LEU A 59 5.84 -1.85 4.00
N ALA A 60 5.45 -2.76 4.90
CA ALA A 60 5.69 -4.18 4.73
C ALA A 60 5.05 -4.74 3.44
N LYS A 61 3.79 -4.36 3.17
CA LYS A 61 3.11 -4.80 1.93
C LYS A 61 3.72 -4.19 0.68
N LEU A 62 4.17 -2.94 0.73
CA LEU A 62 4.86 -2.30 -0.39
C LEU A 62 6.19 -3.01 -0.71
N ARG A 63 6.97 -3.35 0.32
CA ARG A 63 8.21 -4.13 0.18
C ARG A 63 7.95 -5.50 -0.45
N ASP A 64 6.96 -6.22 0.07
CA ASP A 64 6.55 -7.52 -0.48
C ASP A 64 6.13 -7.43 -1.96
N THR A 65 5.32 -6.43 -2.30
CA THR A 65 4.88 -6.20 -3.68
C THR A 65 6.06 -5.93 -4.62
N VAL A 66 7.01 -5.09 -4.19
CA VAL A 66 8.21 -4.79 -5.00
C VAL A 66 9.13 -6.01 -5.10
N ALA A 67 9.32 -6.77 -4.03
CA ALA A 67 10.10 -8.00 -4.05
C ALA A 67 9.51 -9.04 -5.02
N ALA A 68 8.18 -9.24 -4.96
CA ALA A 68 7.47 -10.13 -5.88
C ALA A 68 7.59 -9.67 -7.34
N ARG A 69 7.52 -8.35 -7.60
CA ARG A 69 7.77 -7.80 -8.94
C ARG A 69 9.21 -8.04 -9.41
N ARG A 70 10.21 -7.82 -8.55
CA ARG A 70 11.62 -8.05 -8.88
C ARG A 70 11.88 -9.52 -9.22
N LEU A 71 11.28 -10.45 -8.49
CA LEU A 71 11.37 -11.88 -8.80
C LEU A 71 10.76 -12.22 -10.17
N ARG A 72 9.67 -11.55 -10.56
CA ARG A 72 9.05 -11.76 -11.88
C ARG A 72 9.86 -11.16 -13.04
N GLU A 73 10.53 -10.03 -12.86
CA GLU A 73 11.41 -9.46 -13.89
C GLU A 73 12.75 -10.19 -14.01
N ALA A 74 13.17 -10.90 -12.95
CA ALA A 74 14.40 -11.70 -12.94
C ALA A 74 14.22 -13.16 -13.40
N ALA A 75 12.98 -13.62 -13.62
CA ALA A 75 12.62 -14.95 -14.11
C ALA A 75 12.39 -14.95 -15.62
#